data_AF-X1VSD0-F1
#
_entry.id   AF-X1VSD0-F1
#
_cell.length_a   1.000
_cell.length_b   1.000
_cell.length_c   1.000
_cell.angle_alpha   90.00
_cell.angle_beta   90.00
_cell.angle_gamma   90.00
#
_symmetry.space_group_name_H-M   'P 1'
#
loop_
_entity.id
_entity.type
_entity.pdbx_description
1 polymer ?
#
loop_
_entity_poly.entity_id
_entity_poly.type
_entity_poly.pdbx_seq_one_letter_code
_entity_poly.pdbx_strand_id
1 'polypeptide(L)' 'MSSINRRPHVLKREKTLAVPRHVIFFDTETVQEVQPNGDVKQSLKLGWVCYYRRAYGRNLEKLDW' A
#
# COMPACT_ATOMS: atom_id res chain seq x y z
N MET A 1 24.00 3.41 -16.66
CA MET A 1 22.88 2.83 -15.90
C MET A 1 22.41 3.84 -14.87
N SER A 2 21.27 4.49 -15.11
CA SER A 2 20.68 5.45 -14.17
C SER A 2 20.25 4.70 -12.90
N SER A 3 21.05 4.81 -11.85
CA SER A 3 20.66 4.41 -10.51
C SER A 3 19.63 5.41 -10.01
N ILE A 4 18.34 5.09 -10.17
CA ILE A 4 17.28 5.85 -9.51
C ILE A 4 17.58 5.75 -8.01
N ASN A 5 17.92 6.88 -7.39
CA ASN A 5 18.21 7.00 -5.97
C ASN A 5 16.91 6.81 -5.17
N ARG A 6 16.41 5.57 -5.13
CA ARG A 6 15.21 5.17 -4.40
C ARG A 6 15.53 5.25 -2.91
N ARG A 7 15.13 6.35 -2.28
CA ARG A 7 15.17 6.47 -0.82
C ARG A 7 13.90 5.81 -0.27
N PRO A 8 14.02 4.73 0.52
CA PRO A 8 12.85 4.17 1.19
C PRO A 8 12.27 5.22 2.15
N HIS A 9 10.95 5.42 2.12
CA HIS A 9 10.28 6.22 3.13
C HIS A 9 10.33 5.47 4.45
N VAL A 10 11.06 6.01 5.42
CA VAL A 10 11.13 5.44 6.76
C VAL A 10 9.81 5.71 7.46
N LEU A 11 9.09 4.66 7.85
CA LEU A 11 7.89 4.79 8.67
C LEU A 11 8.24 5.45 10.00
N LYS A 12 7.51 6.53 10.35
CA LYS A 12 7.70 7.24 11.62
C LYS A 12 7.52 6.26 12.78
N ARG A 13 8.54 6.13 13.64
CA ARG A 13 8.48 5.32 14.87
C ARG A 13 7.50 5.96 15.84
N GLU A 14 6.30 5.38 15.96
CA GLU A 14 5.39 5.69 17.07
C GLU A 14 5.73 4.85 18.31
N LYS A 15 5.44 5.40 19.51
CA LYS A 15 5.78 4.81 20.82
C LYS A 15 5.05 3.50 21.12
N THR A 16 4.05 3.15 20.32
CA THR A 16 3.37 1.85 20.40
C THR A 16 3.52 1.13 19.07
N LEU A 17 4.13 -0.07 19.11
CA LEU A 17 4.09 -1.06 18.03
C LEU A 17 2.69 -1.70 17.99
N ALA A 18 1.64 -0.87 17.88
CA ALA A 18 0.29 -1.35 17.62
C ALA A 18 0.25 -1.84 16.17
N VAL A 19 0.71 -3.07 15.95
CA VAL A 19 0.69 -3.66 14.63
C VAL A 19 -0.77 -3.79 14.18
N PRO A 20 -1.15 -3.27 13.00
CA PRO A 20 -2.52 -3.31 12.52
C PRO A 20 -3.05 -4.75 12.49
N ARG A 21 -4.29 -4.93 12.97
CA ARG A 21 -4.98 -6.23 12.94
C ARG A 21 -5.65 -6.51 11.61
N HIS A 22 -6.08 -5.47 10.92
CA HIS A 22 -6.73 -5.52 9.63
C HIS A 22 -5.85 -4.76 8.65
N VAL A 23 -5.40 -5.44 7.61
CA VAL A 23 -4.52 -4.88 6.58
C VAL A 23 -5.17 -5.12 5.24
N ILE A 24 -5.26 -4.06 4.44
CA ILE A 24 -5.71 -4.13 3.06
C ILE A 24 -4.49 -3.84 2.21
N PHE A 25 -4.04 -4.83 1.46
CA PHE A 25 -3.03 -4.65 0.43
C PHE A 25 -3.77 -4.40 -0.88
N PHE A 26 -3.57 -3.24 -1.45
CA PHE A 26 -4.10 -2.92 -2.77
C PHE A 26 -2.95 -2.58 -3.69
N ASP A 27 -3.02 -3.11 -4.89
CA ASP A 27 -2.13 -2.71 -5.98
C ASP A 27 -2.90 -1.80 -6.93
N THR A 28 -2.28 -0.69 -7.31
CA THR A 28 -2.89 0.29 -8.22
C THR A 28 -1.97 0.57 -9.38
N GLU A 29 -2.49 0.43 -10.57
CA GLU A 29 -1.82 0.90 -11.78
C GLU A 29 -2.07 2.40 -11.95
N THR A 30 -1.05 3.13 -12.37
CA THR A 30 -1.14 4.59 -12.52
C THR A 30 -0.83 5.02 -13.94
N VAL A 31 -1.66 5.92 -14.47
CA VAL A 31 -1.41 6.61 -15.74
C VAL A 31 -1.25 8.09 -15.43
N GLN A 32 -0.10 8.64 -15.81
CA GLN A 32 0.22 10.05 -15.64
C GLN A 32 -0.07 10.82 -16.93
N GLU A 33 -0.87 11.88 -16.82
CA GLU A 33 -1.22 12.77 -17.92
C GLU A 33 -0.74 14.19 -17.56
N VAL A 34 0.17 14.75 -18.37
CA VAL A 34 0.56 16.16 -18.26
C VAL A 34 -0.51 16.98 -18.95
N GLN A 35 -1.15 17.87 -18.20
CA GLN A 35 -2.21 18.74 -18.69
C GLN A 35 -1.62 19.97 -19.41
N PRO A 36 -2.39 20.63 -20.30
CA PRO A 36 -1.91 21.81 -21.03
C PRO A 36 -1.47 22.99 -20.14
N ASN A 37 -1.99 23.07 -18.92
CA ASN A 37 -1.63 24.08 -17.93
C ASN A 37 -0.35 23.72 -17.12
N GLY A 38 0.27 22.58 -17.42
CA GLY A 38 1.45 22.07 -16.70
C GLY A 38 1.13 21.21 -15.48
N ASP A 39 -0.16 21.06 -15.12
CA ASP A 39 -0.54 20.18 -14.01
C ASP A 39 -0.34 18.71 -14.40
N VAL A 40 -0.13 17.87 -13.38
CA VAL A 40 -0.03 16.43 -13.54
C VAL A 40 -1.27 15.78 -12.98
N LYS A 41 -2.04 15.13 -13.85
CA LYS A 41 -3.14 14.25 -13.44
C LYS A 41 -2.62 12.82 -13.33
N GLN A 42 -2.91 12.17 -12.20
CA GLN A 42 -2.65 10.73 -12.04
C GLN A 42 -3.97 9.99 -11.95
N SER A 43 -4.26 9.18 -12.96
CA SER A 43 -5.41 8.28 -12.99
C SER A 43 -5.00 6.95 -12.36
N LEU A 44 -5.61 6.62 -11.22
CA LEU A 44 -5.37 5.37 -10.50
C LEU A 44 -6.40 4.33 -10.92
N LYS A 45 -5.96 3.14 -11.31
CA LYS A 45 -6.81 1.97 -11.53
C LYS A 45 -6.53 0.94 -10.46
N LEU A 46 -7.58 0.45 -9.81
CA LEU A 46 -7.46 -0.61 -8.82
C LEU A 46 -7.21 -1.94 -9.55
N GLY A 47 -6.06 -2.56 -9.31
CA GLY A 47 -5.70 -3.84 -9.92
C GLY A 47 -6.23 -5.02 -9.10
N TRP A 48 -5.77 -5.15 -7.86
CA TRP A 48 -6.12 -6.24 -6.96
C TRP A 48 -6.21 -5.76 -5.51
N VAL A 49 -7.07 -6.40 -4.71
CA VAL A 49 -7.19 -6.14 -3.27
C VAL A 49 -7.10 -7.45 -2.48
N CYS A 50 -6.10 -7.55 -1.61
CA CYS A 50 -5.98 -8.61 -0.63
C CYS A 50 -6.34 -8.08 0.76
N TYR A 51 -7.28 -8.75 1.42
CA TYR A 51 -7.58 -8.52 2.81
C TYR A 51 -6.85 -9.53 3.70
N TYR A 52 -6.02 -9.03 4.61
CA TYR A 52 -5.33 -9.82 5.62
C TYR A 52 -5.80 -9.40 7.01
N ARG A 53 -6.12 -10.40 7.83
CA ARG A 53 -6.46 -10.20 9.24
C ARG A 53 -5.58 -11.08 10.10
N ARG A 54 -4.86 -10.47 11.04
CA ARG A 54 -4.04 -11.20 12.01
C ARG A 54 -4.92 -11.99 12.97
N ALA A 55 -4.48 -13.21 13.31
CA ALA A 55 -5.13 -13.99 14.35
C ALA A 55 -5.15 -13.24 15.70
N TYR A 56 -6.24 -13.36 16.45
CA TYR A 56 -6.31 -12.89 17.83
C TYR A 56 -7.35 -13.65 18.66
N GLY A 57 -7.00 -13.97 19.90
CA GLY A 57 -7.88 -14.67 20.83
C GLY A 57 -8.41 -15.96 20.22
N ARG A 58 -9.72 -16.04 20.00
CA ARG A 58 -10.41 -17.21 19.40
C ARG A 58 -10.46 -17.18 17.86
N ASN A 59 -10.05 -16.07 17.24
CA ASN A 59 -9.99 -15.96 15.78
C ASN A 59 -8.61 -16.39 15.32
N LEU A 60 -8.45 -17.68 14.99
CA LEU A 60 -7.21 -18.24 14.47
C LEU A 60 -7.00 -17.85 13.00
N GLU A 61 -5.74 -17.86 12.54
CA GLU A 61 -5.39 -17.69 11.14
C GLU A 61 -5.96 -18.86 10.33
N LYS A 62 -6.69 -18.56 9.27
CA LYS A 62 -7.19 -19.56 8.31
C LYS A 62 -6.38 -19.41 7.03
N LEU A 63 -5.69 -20.48 6.65
CA LEU A 63 -4.86 -20.54 5.44
C LEU A 63 -5.69 -20.90 4.20
N ASP A 64 -6.86 -21.51 4.40
CA ASP A 64 -7.76 -21.95 3.34
C ASP A 64 -8.94 -20.97 3.22
N TRP A 65 -9.23 -20.58 1.98
CA TRP A 65 -10.35 -19.70 1.58
C TRP A 65 -11.60 -20.51 1.20
#